data_AF-A0A7C4TSU0-F1
#
_entry.id   AF-A0A7C4TSU0-F1
#
_cell.length_a   1.000
_cell.length_b   1.000
_cell.length_c   1.000
_cell.angle_alpha   90.00
_cell.angle_beta   90.00
_cell.angle_gamma   90.00
#
_symmetry.space_group_name_H-M   'P 1'
#
loop_
_entity.id
_entity.type
_entity.pdbx_description
1 polymer ?
#
loop_
_entity_poly.entity_id
_entity_poly.type
_entity_poly.pdbx_seq_one_letter_code
_entity_poly.pdbx_strand_id
1 'polypeptide(L)' 'MKLKKCPLCKSYTLKDVCPKCGNKTSPAHYKFVKIPDVKNPIEKQD' A
#
# COMPACT_ATOMS: atom_id res chain seq x y z
N MET A 1 11.43 10.46 2.92
CA MET A 1 10.31 10.20 3.85
C MET A 1 9.67 8.86 3.51
N LYS A 2 9.22 8.06 4.50
CA LYS A 2 8.58 6.75 4.27
C LYS A 2 7.07 6.85 4.54
N LEU A 3 6.26 6.14 3.75
CA LEU A 3 4.82 6.06 3.95
C LEU A 3 4.50 5.36 5.28
N LYS A 4 3.62 5.96 6.09
CA LYS A 4 3.13 5.39 7.35
C LYS A 4 1.64 5.12 7.26
N LYS A 5 1.16 4.18 8.07
CA LYS A 5 -0.24 3.80 8.19
C LYS A 5 -0.67 3.86 9.64
N CYS A 6 -1.84 4.45 9.88
CA CYS A 6 -2.45 4.39 11.19
C CYS A 6 -3.02 2.98 11.45
N PRO A 7 -2.70 2.32 12.58
CA PRO A 7 -3.22 1.00 12.89
C PRO A 7 -4.74 1.00 13.17
N LEU A 8 -5.29 2.13 13.63
CA LEU A 8 -6.72 2.27 13.96
C LEU A 8 -7.55 2.71 12.74
N CYS A 9 -7.27 3.90 12.21
CA CYS A 9 -8.04 4.47 11.09
C CYS A 9 -7.73 3.83 9.73
N LYS A 10 -6.69 2.99 9.66
CA LYS A 10 -6.14 2.42 8.41
C LYS A 10 -5.77 3.46 7.35
N SER A 11 -5.73 4.75 7.73
CA SER A 11 -5.40 5.87 6.87
C SER A 11 -3.90 6.00 6.72
N TYR A 12 -3.45 6.30 5.50
CA TYR A 12 -2.04 6.52 5.19
C TYR A 12 -1.67 7.98 5.39
N THR A 13 -0.45 8.21 5.85
CA THR A 13 0.10 9.54 6.05
C THR A 13 1.62 9.51 6.07
N LEU A 14 2.25 10.65 5.86
CA LEU A 14 3.70 10.83 6.04
C LEU A 14 4.06 11.31 7.46
N LYS A 15 3.05 11.73 8.24
CA LYS A 15 3.22 12.23 9.61
C LYS A 15 3.38 11.07 10.60
N ASP A 16 4.11 11.31 11.69
CA ASP A 16 4.23 10.39 12.83
C ASP A 16 2.94 10.20 13.62
N VAL A 17 2.01 11.15 13.48
CA VAL A 17 0.72 11.15 14.16
C VAL A 17 -0.41 11.16 13.13
N CYS A 18 -1.41 10.32 13.34
CA CYS A 18 -2.56 10.21 12.45
C CYS A 18 -3.41 11.48 12.52
N PRO A 19 -3.67 12.16 11.38
CA PRO A 19 -4.45 13.38 11.36
C PRO A 19 -5.94 13.19 11.66
N LYS A 20 -6.43 11.94 11.72
CA LYS A 20 -7.85 11.64 11.98
C LYS A 20 -8.14 11.28 13.44
N CYS A 21 -7.25 10.53 14.09
CA CYS A 21 -7.47 10.03 15.45
C CYS A 21 -6.36 10.37 16.45
N GLY A 22 -5.31 11.08 16.03
CA GLY A 22 -4.21 11.46 16.91
C GLY A 22 -3.28 10.32 17.35
N ASN A 23 -3.50 9.07 16.91
CA ASN A 23 -2.63 7.95 17.27
C ASN A 23 -1.32 7.93 16.47
N LYS A 24 -0.27 7.35 17.05
CA LYS A 24 1.01 7.14 16.38
C LYS A 24 0.84 6.26 15.14
N THR A 25 1.51 6.63 14.06
CA THR A 25 1.50 5.90 12.80
C THR A 25 2.69 4.96 12.73
N SER A 26 2.51 3.82 12.06
CA SER A 26 3.56 2.82 11.89
C SER A 26 4.00 2.77 10.42
N PRO A 27 5.25 2.41 10.11
CA PRO A 27 5.70 2.27 8.73
C PRO A 27 4.79 1.33 7.94
N ALA A 28 4.34 1.79 6.77
CA ALA A 28 3.52 0.98 5.88
C ALA A 28 4.42 -0.04 5.17
N HIS A 29 4.43 -1.28 5.66
CA HIS A 29 5.01 -2.39 4.90
C HIS A 29 4.05 -2.80 3.79
N TYR A 30 4.54 -2.76 2.55
CA TYR A 30 3.88 -3.38 1.43
C TYR A 30 4.50 -4.76 1.23
N LYS A 31 3.66 -5.80 1.15
CA LYS A 31 4.11 -7.08 0.61
C LYS A 31 4.05 -6.92 -0.90
N PHE A 32 5.18 -7.04 -1.57
CA PHE A 32 5.16 -7.31 -3.00
C PHE A 32 4.44 -8.63 -3.18
N VAL A 33 3.17 -8.58 -3.58
CA VAL A 33 2.48 -9.78 -4.02
C VAL A 33 3.18 -10.19 -5.31
N LYS A 34 3.85 -11.34 -5.31
CA LYS A 34 4.29 -11.96 -6.55
C LYS A 34 3.04 -12.37 -7.29
N ILE A 35 2.57 -11.49 -8.16
CA ILE A 35 1.48 -11.82 -9.09
C ILE A 35 2.14 -12.79 -10.06
N PRO A 36 1.69 -14.06 -10.15
CA PRO A 36 2.19 -14.95 -11.19
C PRO A 36 1.92 -14.28 -12.54
N ASP A 37 2.89 -14.34 -13.45
CA ASP A 37 2.76 -13.79 -14.81
C ASP A 37 1.41 -14.21 -15.40
N VAL A 38 0.47 -13.27 -15.43
CA VAL A 38 -0.73 -13.38 -16.23
C VAL A 38 -0.21 -13.40 -17.66
N LYS A 39 -0.19 -14.57 -18.29
CA LYS A 39 0.08 -14.69 -19.73
C LYS A 39 -0.80 -13.66 -20.42
N ASN A 40 -0.22 -12.58 -20.94
CA ASN A 40 -0.96 -11.55 -21.67
C ASN A 40 -1.64 -12.23 -22.89
N PRO A 41 -2.98 -12.29 -23.00
CA PRO A 41 -3.61 -12.67 -24.24
C PRO A 41 -3.75 -11.40 -25.10
N ILE A 42 -2.66 -10.95 -25.72
CA ILE A 42 -2.73 -9.97 -26.81
C ILE A 42 -1.70 -10.35 -27.86
N GLU A 43 -2.02 -11.34 -28.68
CA GLU A 43 -1.56 -11.45 -30.07
C GLU A 43 -2.65 -12.23 -30.82
N LYS A 44 -3.44 -11.50 -31.62
CA LYS A 44 -4.36 -12.09 -32.60
C LYS A 44 -3.49 -12.71 -33.70
N GLN A 45 -3.72 -13.98 -34.03
CA GLN A 45 -3.24 -14.57 -35.28
C GLN A 45 -4.45 -14.70 -36.22
N ASP A 46 -4.44 -13.90 -37.29
CA ASP A 46 -4.92 -14.23 -38.64
C ASP A 46 -3.99 -13.51 -39.63
#